data_AF-A0A0F9GKM4-F1
#
_entry.id   AF-A0A0F9GKM4-F1
#
_cell.length_a   1.000
_cell.length_b   1.000
_cell.length_c   1.000
_cell.angle_alpha   90.00
_cell.angle_beta   90.00
_cell.angle_gamma   90.00
#
_symmetry.space_group_name_H-M   'P 1'
#
loop_
_entity.id
_entity.type
_entity.pdbx_description
1 polymer ?
#
loop_
_entity_poly.entity_id
_entity_poly.type
_entity_poly.pdbx_seq_one_letter_code
_entity_poly.pdbx_strand_id
1 'polypeptide(L)'
;MNVYFVSAGEVTEYDHQVPAVDPPETYFLVGLVAAPRRSAAIYRFWCEHQRLLGDLTDQRWQTKCIEKGTEHTLGTILEDDDPLWRSAALPEPRSLGSCD
;
A
#
# COMPACT_ATOMS: atom_id res chain seq x y z
N MET A 1 -13.32 -4.32 13.18
CA MET A 1 -12.71 -4.11 11.85
C MET A 1 -11.22 -4.46 11.92
N ASN A 2 -10.48 -4.56 10.81
CA ASN A 2 -9.05 -4.86 10.83
C ASN A 2 -8.23 -3.67 10.29
N VAL A 3 -6.96 -3.57 10.68
CA VAL A 3 -5.97 -2.65 10.07
C VAL A 3 -5.02 -3.45 9.20
N TYR A 4 -4.83 -2.99 7.97
CA TYR A 4 -3.93 -3.60 7.01
C TYR A 4 -2.80 -2.65 6.66
N PHE A 5 -1.56 -3.16 6.73
CA PHE A 5 -0.46 -2.61 5.95
C PHE A 5 -0.75 -2.87 4.48
N VAL A 6 -0.69 -1.84 3.65
CA VAL A 6 -0.79 -1.93 2.20
C VAL A 6 0.44 -1.29 1.61
N SER A 7 1.14 -2.03 0.77
CA SER A 7 2.28 -1.58 -0.02
C SER A 7 1.99 -1.86 -1.48
N ALA A 8 2.07 -0.83 -2.32
CA ALA A 8 2.10 -0.95 -3.76
C ALA A 8 3.55 -0.93 -4.23
N GLY A 9 3.97 -2.00 -4.89
CA GLY A 9 5.27 -2.10 -5.56
C GLY A 9 5.39 -1.20 -6.79
N GLU A 10 6.64 -1.06 -7.26
CA GLU A 10 7.10 -0.29 -8.44
C GLU A 10 6.04 0.59 -9.10
N VAL A 11 5.79 1.74 -8.47
CA VAL A 11 4.97 2.80 -9.02
C VAL A 11 5.86 3.60 -9.95
N THR A 12 5.79 3.36 -11.26
CA THR A 12 6.57 4.16 -12.22
C THR A 12 5.74 5.38 -12.61
N GLU A 13 5.93 6.49 -11.91
CA GLU A 13 5.35 7.77 -12.33
C GLU A 13 6.17 8.29 -13.53
N TYR A 14 5.65 8.10 -14.74
CA TYR A 14 6.25 8.62 -15.96
C TYR A 14 5.71 10.02 -16.27
N ASP A 15 6.58 11.03 -16.19
CA ASP A 15 6.33 12.31 -16.84
C ASP A 15 6.79 12.25 -18.31
N HIS A 16 5.87 12.50 -19.24
CA HIS A 16 6.02 12.20 -20.67
C HIS A 16 6.97 13.13 -21.46
N GLN A 17 7.80 13.96 -20.82
CA GLN A 17 8.53 15.04 -21.51
C GLN A 17 10.07 14.89 -21.60
N VAL A 18 10.70 13.82 -21.12
CA VAL A 18 12.17 13.71 -21.15
C VAL A 18 12.64 12.48 -21.93
N PRO A 19 13.43 12.63 -23.01
CA PRO A 19 14.12 11.51 -23.63
C PRO A 19 15.41 11.17 -22.85
N ALA A 20 15.59 9.87 -22.59
CA ALA A 20 16.77 9.23 -22.04
C ALA A 20 17.12 9.55 -20.57
N VAL A 21 16.39 8.94 -19.63
CA VAL A 21 16.89 8.70 -18.28
C VAL A 21 16.59 7.25 -17.95
N ASP A 22 17.62 6.50 -17.51
CA ASP A 22 17.46 5.14 -17.01
C ASP A 22 16.48 5.15 -15.83
N PRO A 23 15.33 4.44 -15.88
CA PRO A 23 14.47 4.30 -14.71
C PRO A 23 15.12 3.25 -13.81
N PRO A 24 15.56 3.57 -12.59
CA PRO A 24 14.81 3.04 -11.44
C PRO A 24 15.11 3.72 -10.08
N GLU A 25 14.10 4.32 -9.46
CA GLU A 25 13.96 4.24 -8.00
C GLU A 25 12.55 3.74 -7.74
N THR A 26 12.45 2.51 -7.26
CA THR A 26 11.17 1.87 -6.95
C THR A 26 10.53 2.65 -5.78
N TYR A 27 9.71 3.66 -6.08
CA TYR A 27 8.89 4.32 -5.06
C TYR A 27 7.81 3.32 -4.62
N PHE A 28 7.98 2.76 -3.43
CA PHE A 28 6.95 1.94 -2.79
C PHE A 28 5.96 2.87 -2.10
N LEU A 29 4.72 2.93 -2.59
CA LEU A 29 3.65 3.61 -1.87
C LEU A 29 3.15 2.68 -0.76
N VAL A 30 3.25 3.12 0.49
CA VAL A 30 2.88 2.32 1.66
C VAL A 30 1.89 3.08 2.54
N GLY A 31 0.99 2.36 3.21
CA GLY A 31 0.06 2.95 4.17
C GLY A 31 -0.67 1.92 5.03
N LEU A 32 -1.18 2.38 6.17
CA LEU A 32 -2.09 1.60 7.02
C LEU A 32 -3.53 1.95 6.67
N VAL A 33 -4.35 0.93 6.43
CA VAL A 33 -5.75 1.12 6.04
C VAL A 33 -6.66 0.30 6.95
N ALA A 34 -7.56 1.01 7.64
CA ALA A 34 -8.60 0.43 8.45
C ALA A 34 -9.74 -0.08 7.54
N ALA A 35 -9.92 -1.40 7.42
CA ALA A 35 -10.87 -1.99 6.48
C ALA A 35 -11.47 -3.30 7.00
N PRO A 36 -12.66 -3.71 6.51
CA PRO A 36 -13.29 -4.96 6.95
C PRO A 36 -12.54 -6.20 6.44
N ARG A 37 -11.84 -6.08 5.30
CA ARG A 37 -11.11 -7.17 4.64
C ARG A 37 -9.94 -6.64 3.83
N ARG A 38 -8.96 -7.51 3.54
CA ARG A 38 -7.77 -7.22 2.74
C ARG A 38 -8.10 -6.53 1.40
N SER A 39 -9.05 -7.05 0.64
CA SER A 39 -9.41 -6.47 -0.67
C SER A 39 -10.03 -5.07 -0.56
N ALA A 40 -10.74 -4.78 0.53
CA ALA A 40 -11.25 -3.44 0.78
C ALA A 40 -10.12 -2.47 1.15
N ALA A 41 -9.08 -2.93 1.87
CA ALA A 41 -7.92 -2.11 2.18
C ALA A 41 -7.16 -1.68 0.91
N ILE A 42 -6.89 -2.64 0.01
CA ILE A 42 -6.22 -2.38 -1.28
C ILE A 42 -7.02 -1.36 -2.10
N TYR A 43 -8.32 -1.59 -2.27
CA TYR A 43 -9.17 -0.71 -3.05
C TYR A 43 -9.21 0.72 -2.48
N ARG A 44 -9.28 0.87 -1.17
CA ARG A 44 -9.29 2.18 -0.51
C ARG A 44 -7.95 2.90 -0.66
N PHE A 45 -6.85 2.20 -0.43
CA PHE A 45 -5.51 2.74 -0.64
C PHE A 45 -5.33 3.22 -2.09
N TRP A 46 -5.83 2.43 -3.04
CA TRP A 46 -5.85 2.78 -4.46
C TRP A 46 -6.70 4.02 -4.75
N CYS A 47 -7.92 4.12 -4.23
CA CYS A 47 -8.77 5.29 -4.46
C CYS A 47 -8.09 6.60 -4.02
N GLU A 48 -7.38 6.59 -2.90
CA GLU A 48 -6.68 7.77 -2.38
C GLU A 48 -5.48 8.14 -3.25
N HIS A 49 -4.73 7.13 -3.71
CA HIS A 49 -3.48 7.32 -4.45
C HIS A 49 -3.64 7.04 -5.95
N GLN A 50 -4.86 7.10 -6.50
CA GLN A 50 -5.15 6.68 -7.87
C GLN A 50 -4.27 7.38 -8.91
N ARG A 51 -3.96 8.66 -8.65
CA ARG A 51 -3.09 9.48 -9.52
C ARG A 51 -1.68 8.93 -9.62
N LEU A 52 -1.14 8.44 -8.51
CA LEU A 52 0.22 7.92 -8.44
C LEU A 52 0.24 6.46 -8.90
N LEU A 53 -0.75 5.68 -8.48
CA LEU A 53 -0.78 4.25 -8.72
C LEU A 53 -1.17 3.89 -10.16
N GLY A 54 -2.04 4.67 -10.83
CA GLY A 54 -2.65 4.27 -12.10
C GLY A 54 -3.73 3.20 -11.92
N ASP A 55 -4.13 2.50 -12.98
CA ASP A 55 -5.20 1.49 -12.93
C ASP A 55 -4.76 0.20 -12.23
N LEU A 56 -5.64 -0.44 -11.45
CA LEU A 56 -5.37 -1.60 -10.58
C LEU A 56 -4.68 -2.83 -11.24
N THR A 57 -4.60 -2.90 -12.56
CA THR A 57 -4.15 -4.09 -13.31
C THR A 57 -2.64 -4.29 -13.31
N ASP A 58 -1.86 -3.22 -13.11
CA ASP A 58 -0.40 -3.26 -13.26
C ASP A 58 0.36 -3.24 -11.92
N GLN A 59 -0.29 -2.95 -10.79
CA GLN A 59 0.38 -2.83 -9.49
C GLN A 59 0.47 -4.16 -8.75
N ARG A 60 1.65 -4.39 -8.17
CA ARG A 60 1.87 -5.51 -7.25
C ARG A 60 1.57 -5.08 -5.82
N TRP A 61 0.47 -5.59 -5.29
CA TRP A 61 0.00 -5.27 -3.94
C TRP A 61 0.50 -6.27 -2.90
N GLN A 62 1.17 -5.75 -1.90
CA GLN A 62 1.59 -6.48 -0.72
C GLN A 62 0.77 -5.99 0.45
N THR A 63 0.19 -6.91 1.20
CA THR A 63 -0.65 -6.52 2.32
C THR A 63 -0.50 -7.45 3.50
N LYS A 64 -0.51 -6.88 4.70
CA LYS A 64 -0.43 -7.63 5.95
C LYS A 64 -1.48 -7.11 6.92
N CYS A 65 -2.20 -8.01 7.58
CA CYS A 65 -3.07 -7.63 8.69
C CYS A 65 -2.21 -7.37 9.92
N ILE A 66 -2.29 -6.17 10.50
CA ILE A 66 -1.48 -5.78 11.67
C ILE A 66 -2.32 -5.81 12.94
N GLU A 67 -3.62 -5.52 12.84
CA GLU A 67 -4.53 -5.56 13.97
C GLU A 67 -5.92 -6.05 13.58
N LYS A 68 -6.56 -6.81 14.48
CA LYS A 68 -7.94 -7.27 14.35
C LYS A 68 -8.78 -6.66 15.47
N GLY A 69 -10.00 -6.25 15.14
CA GLY A 69 -10.94 -5.70 16.12
C GLY A 69 -10.69 -4.24 16.51
N THR A 70 -9.90 -3.50 15.75
CA THR A 70 -9.52 -2.11 16.05
C THR A 70 -10.69 -1.11 16.13
N GLU A 71 -10.49 -0.01 16.87
CA GLU A 71 -11.41 1.15 17.01
C GLU A 71 -11.10 2.32 16.05
N HIS A 72 -10.60 2.05 14.83
CA HIS A 72 -10.44 3.09 13.80
C HIS A 72 -11.71 3.26 12.95
N THR A 73 -11.86 4.41 12.31
CA THR A 73 -12.93 4.64 11.33
C THR A 73 -12.69 3.82 10.06
N LEU A 74 -13.76 3.21 9.53
CA LEU A 74 -13.67 2.34 8.36
C LEU A 74 -13.35 3.12 7.09
N GLY A 75 -12.36 2.63 6.34
CA GLY A 75 -11.86 3.26 5.12
C GLY A 75 -10.83 4.34 5.36
N THR A 76 -10.47 4.63 6.61
CA THR A 76 -9.45 5.61 6.95
C THR A 76 -8.05 5.06 6.66
N ILE A 77 -7.25 5.84 5.94
CA ILE A 77 -5.81 5.68 5.90
C ILE A 77 -5.26 6.35 7.17
N LEU A 78 -4.47 5.61 7.96
CA LEU A 78 -3.92 6.11 9.21
C LEU A 78 -2.63 6.90 8.91
N GLU A 79 -2.43 7.98 9.67
CA GLU A 79 -1.26 8.85 9.59
C GLU A 79 0.03 8.10 9.93
N ASP A 80 1.17 8.56 9.40
CA ASP A 80 2.49 7.93 9.58
C ASP A 80 2.96 7.86 11.04
N ASP A 81 2.40 8.67 11.93
CA ASP A 81 2.71 8.68 13.36
C ASP A 81 1.82 7.75 14.20
N ASP A 82 0.85 7.07 13.59
CA ASP A 82 -0.03 6.13 14.26
C ASP A 82 0.80 5.02 14.98
N PRO A 83 0.49 4.69 16.26
CA PRO A 83 1.23 3.68 17.02
C PRO A 83 1.36 2.33 16.31
N LEU A 84 0.43 1.98 15.41
CA LEU A 84 0.45 0.75 14.63
C LEU A 84 1.56 0.71 13.58
N TRP A 85 2.11 1.84 13.16
CA TRP A 85 3.30 1.86 12.31
C TRP A 85 4.50 1.23 13.00
N ARG A 86 4.59 1.33 14.33
CA ARG A 86 5.67 0.70 15.11
C ARG A 86 5.53 -0.81 15.21
N SER A 87 4.31 -1.33 15.08
CA SER A 87 4.03 -2.78 15.08
C SER A 87 4.00 -3.38 13.67
N ALA A 88 3.90 -2.53 12.64
CA ALA A 88 4.00 -2.89 11.24
C ALA A 88 5.44 -3.31 10.86
N ALA A 89 5.85 -4.53 11.24
CA ALA A 89 7.10 -5.09 10.74
C ALA A 89 7.03 -5.19 9.20
N LEU A 90 7.79 -4.33 8.51
CA LEU A 90 7.95 -4.33 7.06
C LEU A 90 8.49 -5.71 6.64
N PRO A 91 7.78 -6.47 5.80
CA PRO A 91 8.33 -7.71 5.27
C PRO A 91 9.55 -7.39 4.39
N GLU A 92 10.63 -8.17 4.51
CA GLU A 92 11.76 -8.01 3.59
C GLU A 92 11.29 -8.23 2.14
N PRO A 93 11.80 -7.47 1.15
CA PRO A 93 11.43 -7.52 -0.27
C PRO A 93 11.28 -8.93 -0.88
N ARG A 94 12.02 -9.92 -0.35
CA ARG A 94 12.04 -11.31 -0.82
C ARG A 94 10.88 -12.18 -0.29
N SER A 95 10.15 -11.70 0.71
CA SER A 95 9.09 -12.43 1.44
C SER A 95 7.70 -12.25 0.83
N LEU A 96 7.62 -11.60 -0.32
CA LEU A 96 6.38 -11.09 -0.90
C LEU A 96 5.78 -12.04 -1.95
N GLY A 97 6.31 -13.25 -2.00
CA GLY A 97 5.73 -14.40 -2.67
C GLY A 97 4.63 -15.05 -1.83
N SER A 98 3.46 -15.15 -2.46
CA SER A 98 2.22 -15.83 -2.06
C SER A 98 1.76 -15.70 -0.61
N CYS A 99 0.68 -14.96 -0.41
CA CYS A 99 -0.35 -15.44 0.50
C CYS A 99 -1.36 -16.20 -0.36
N ASP A 100 -1.62 -17.46 0.00
CA ASP A 100 -2.59 -18.38 -0.62
C ASP A 100 -3.85 -17.71 -1.20
#